data_AF-A0A7C3U3D1-F1
#
_entry.id   AF-A0A7C3U3D1-F1
#
_cell.length_a   1.000
_cell.length_b   1.000
_cell.length_c   1.000
_cell.angle_alpha   90.00
_cell.angle_beta   90.00
_cell.angle_gamma   90.00
#
_symmetry.space_group_name_H-M   'P 1'
#
loop_
_entity.id
_entity.type
_entity.pdbx_description
1 polymer ?
#
loop_
_entity_poly.entity_id
_entity_poly.type
_entity_poly.pdbx_seq_one_letter_code
_entity_poly.pdbx_strand_id
1 'polypeptide(L)'
;MNKCIWSRLGWDPQTPIIDILREYSRYFIGERYTDDFAQGLLALERNWRGPLAANVGVYTTLQQFQTLEEMASPWTLKNWRFLQALYRAYYDAYVRSRLLYESSLEEQAMSLLRQAKRIGSLLAIAEAEHILDRAVTQPVSTGWRTRIFQLAEALFQSPAHMQLSVHLYQGQEEVRGANLDGVDYPLNNRPWLKDRFAAIRQLTTEEQRLEAIKEIVEWTNPGPGGFYDDLGSSVEQPHVVKGPGYEHDPQFLRSPQHRYPYRKDPRPIRLSWRGFSGPLNDAPFRMRYTNLDPEARYRIRIVYSDLAPEIKVRLEANGYEVHPWMLKPVPRQPVEFAIPQEATRHGELVLTWQREPGRGHSGVGCEMSEVWLIKI
;
A
#
# COMPACT_ATOMS: atom_id res chain seq x y z
N MET A 1 17.44 13.28 -11.68
CA MET A 1 18.33 12.49 -10.81
C MET A 1 18.55 11.06 -11.31
N ASN A 2 17.56 10.16 -11.30
CA ASN A 2 17.77 8.72 -11.64
C ASN A 2 18.51 8.49 -12.96
N LYS A 3 18.16 9.22 -14.02
CA LYS A 3 18.88 9.14 -15.31
C LYS A 3 20.38 9.42 -15.17
N CYS A 4 20.78 10.38 -14.34
CA CYS A 4 22.19 10.71 -14.10
C CYS A 4 22.91 9.57 -13.37
N ILE A 5 22.28 8.98 -12.35
CA ILE A 5 22.83 7.82 -11.63
C ILE A 5 23.05 6.65 -12.59
N TRP A 6 22.00 6.25 -13.33
CA TRP A 6 22.09 5.12 -14.26
C TRP A 6 23.07 5.37 -15.41
N SER A 7 23.14 6.60 -15.93
CA SER A 7 24.11 6.93 -16.99
C SER A 7 25.55 6.85 -16.48
N ARG A 8 25.81 7.29 -15.23
CA ARG A 8 27.13 7.25 -14.63
C ARG A 8 27.56 5.83 -14.26
N LEU A 9 26.66 5.02 -13.71
CA LEU A 9 26.89 3.61 -13.41
C LEU A 9 27.01 2.76 -14.68
N GLY A 10 26.35 3.15 -15.77
CA GLY A 10 26.54 2.51 -17.08
C GLY A 10 27.93 2.74 -17.67
N TRP A 11 28.60 3.83 -17.30
CA TRP A 11 29.99 4.11 -17.67
C TRP A 11 30.99 3.43 -16.72
N ASP A 12 30.78 3.59 -15.40
CA ASP A 12 31.59 2.95 -14.37
C ASP A 12 30.69 2.42 -13.24
N PRO A 13 30.45 1.10 -13.21
CA PRO A 13 29.61 0.46 -12.19
C PRO A 13 30.17 0.55 -10.76
N GLN A 14 31.47 0.84 -10.59
CA GLN A 14 32.11 0.90 -9.27
C GLN A 14 32.05 2.30 -8.64
N THR A 15 31.62 3.32 -9.39
CA THR A 15 31.52 4.68 -8.86
C THR A 15 30.54 4.71 -7.66
N PRO A 16 30.97 5.19 -6.47
CA PRO A 16 30.08 5.29 -5.32
C PRO A 16 28.91 6.24 -5.59
N ILE A 17 27.68 5.80 -5.27
CA ILE A 17 26.44 6.58 -5.52
C ILE A 17 26.52 7.99 -4.93
N ILE A 18 27.09 8.14 -3.73
CA ILE A 18 27.22 9.45 -3.07
C ILE A 18 28.07 10.43 -3.89
N ASP A 19 29.11 9.97 -4.56
CA ASP A 19 29.97 10.86 -5.35
C ASP A 19 29.25 11.34 -6.61
N ILE A 20 28.43 10.48 -7.23
CA ILE A 20 27.54 10.85 -8.32
C ILE A 20 26.54 11.94 -7.87
N LEU A 21 25.98 11.78 -6.67
CA LEU A 21 25.02 12.74 -6.11
C LEU A 21 25.68 14.07 -5.73
N ARG A 22 26.92 14.06 -5.25
CA ARG A 22 27.72 15.27 -5.02
C ARG A 22 28.00 16.02 -6.31
N GLU A 23 28.41 15.33 -7.36
CA GLU A 23 28.60 15.91 -8.69
C GLU A 23 27.28 16.51 -9.23
N TYR A 24 26.17 15.76 -9.11
CA TYR A 24 24.83 16.24 -9.47
C TYR A 24 24.45 17.50 -8.70
N SER A 25 24.66 17.51 -7.38
CA SER A 25 24.35 18.66 -6.53
C SER A 25 25.18 19.89 -6.91
N ARG A 26 26.51 19.73 -7.02
CA ARG A 26 27.43 20.81 -7.39
C ARG A 26 27.06 21.41 -8.73
N TYR A 27 26.80 20.56 -9.74
CA TYR A 27 26.52 21.00 -11.09
C TYR A 27 25.16 21.69 -11.23
N PHE A 28 24.11 21.11 -10.64
CA PHE A 28 22.75 21.59 -10.86
C PHE A 28 22.26 22.59 -9.83
N ILE A 29 22.75 22.54 -8.58
CA ILE A 29 22.25 23.36 -7.47
C ILE A 29 23.30 24.40 -7.05
N GLY A 30 24.56 23.97 -6.94
CA GLY A 30 25.71 24.84 -6.68
C GLY A 30 26.67 24.26 -5.65
N GLU A 31 27.92 24.75 -5.67
CA GLU A 31 29.02 24.23 -4.83
C GLU A 31 28.70 24.20 -3.34
N ARG A 32 28.06 25.25 -2.82
CA ARG A 32 27.63 25.36 -1.42
C ARG A 32 26.65 24.28 -0.95
N TYR A 33 25.99 23.56 -1.86
CA TYR A 33 24.99 22.51 -1.53
C TYR A 33 25.51 21.10 -1.81
N THR A 34 26.77 20.94 -2.22
CA THR A 34 27.35 19.69 -2.72
C THR A 34 27.03 18.50 -1.80
N ASP A 35 27.35 18.62 -0.52
CA ASP A 35 27.18 17.53 0.44
C ASP A 35 25.74 17.43 0.97
N ASP A 36 25.18 18.53 1.50
CA ASP A 36 23.89 18.49 2.19
C ASP A 36 22.74 18.07 1.28
N PHE A 37 22.71 18.57 0.03
CA PHE A 37 21.67 18.17 -0.92
C PHE A 37 21.87 16.72 -1.40
N ALA A 38 23.12 16.27 -1.58
CA ALA A 38 23.40 14.87 -1.93
C ALA A 38 22.98 13.91 -0.81
N GLN A 39 23.26 14.24 0.44
CA GLN A 39 22.81 13.48 1.62
C GLN A 39 21.30 13.53 1.77
N GLY A 40 20.67 14.68 1.51
CA GLY A 40 19.22 14.83 1.47
C GLY A 40 18.56 13.91 0.44
N LEU A 41 19.14 13.77 -0.76
CA LEU A 41 18.63 12.82 -1.77
C LEU A 41 18.72 11.36 -1.31
N LEU A 42 19.80 10.97 -0.63
CA LEU A 42 19.90 9.64 0.00
C LEU A 42 18.92 9.46 1.16
N ALA A 43 18.62 10.53 1.91
CA ALA A 43 17.62 10.51 2.96
C ALA A 43 16.20 10.31 2.40
N LEU A 44 15.87 10.97 1.28
CA LEU A 44 14.61 10.75 0.56
C LEU A 44 14.47 9.29 0.08
N GLU A 45 15.53 8.67 -0.44
CA GLU A 45 15.50 7.24 -0.80
C GLU A 45 15.24 6.34 0.43
N ARG A 46 15.82 6.69 1.59
CA ARG A 46 15.57 5.97 2.85
C ARG A 46 14.14 6.13 3.35
N ASN A 47 13.41 7.19 2.99
CA ASN A 47 12.00 7.35 3.36
C ASN A 47 11.12 6.21 2.82
N TRP A 48 11.51 5.57 1.71
CA TRP A 48 10.75 4.47 1.09
C TRP A 48 11.06 3.10 1.66
N ARG A 49 12.01 3.00 2.59
CA ARG A 49 12.41 1.72 3.17
C ARG A 49 11.58 1.41 4.41
N GLY A 50 10.79 0.34 4.32
CA GLY A 50 9.98 -0.17 5.42
C GLY A 50 8.64 0.57 5.62
N PRO A 51 7.88 0.21 6.66
CA PRO A 51 6.58 0.81 6.94
C PRO A 51 6.70 2.30 7.30
N LEU A 52 5.93 3.15 6.60
CA LEU A 52 5.98 4.60 6.76
C LEU A 52 5.65 5.06 8.19
N ALA A 53 4.70 4.39 8.86
CA ALA A 53 4.33 4.69 10.24
C ALA A 53 5.54 4.57 11.20
N ALA A 54 6.36 3.53 11.03
CA ALA A 54 7.56 3.27 11.84
C ALA A 54 8.79 4.08 11.41
N ASN A 55 8.80 4.63 10.19
CA ASN A 55 9.94 5.36 9.64
C ASN A 55 10.04 6.79 10.21
N VAL A 56 10.62 6.93 11.41
CA VAL A 56 10.85 8.23 12.06
C VAL A 56 11.80 9.15 11.28
N GLY A 57 12.68 8.57 10.44
CA GLY A 57 13.66 9.32 9.65
C GLY A 57 13.04 10.32 8.68
N VAL A 58 11.78 10.12 8.28
CA VAL A 58 11.04 11.02 7.38
C VAL A 58 11.00 12.47 7.90
N TYR A 59 10.83 12.67 9.21
CA TYR A 59 10.80 14.02 9.79
C TYR A 59 12.19 14.64 9.87
N THR A 60 13.23 13.83 10.12
CA THR A 60 14.62 14.30 10.02
C THR A 60 14.95 14.73 8.60
N THR A 61 14.52 13.96 7.59
CA THR A 61 14.67 14.31 6.18
C THR A 61 13.96 15.63 5.86
N LEU A 62 12.71 15.82 6.32
CA LEU A 62 12.02 17.10 6.15
C LEU A 62 12.79 18.25 6.78
N GLN A 63 13.25 18.10 8.03
CA GLN A 63 14.01 19.13 8.73
C GLN A 63 15.28 19.52 7.96
N GLN A 64 16.02 18.56 7.41
CA GLN A 64 17.19 18.83 6.58
C GLN A 64 16.84 19.70 5.36
N PHE A 65 15.74 19.38 4.67
CA PHE A 65 15.29 20.17 3.51
C PHE A 65 14.74 21.55 3.89
N GLN A 66 14.12 21.69 5.06
CA GLN A 66 13.69 22.99 5.59
C GLN A 66 14.89 23.89 5.89
N THR A 67 15.95 23.35 6.51
CA THR A 67 17.20 24.10 6.72
C THR A 67 17.83 24.52 5.39
N LEU A 68 17.85 23.63 4.38
CA LEU A 68 18.33 23.97 3.04
C LEU A 68 17.48 25.08 2.40
N GLU A 69 16.17 25.03 2.56
CA GLU A 69 15.23 26.03 2.06
C GLU A 69 15.42 27.41 2.72
N GLU A 70 15.59 27.44 4.04
CA GLU A 70 15.83 28.68 4.81
C GLU A 70 17.14 29.35 4.41
N MET A 71 18.19 28.56 4.16
CA MET A 71 19.49 29.08 3.72
C MET A 71 19.52 29.43 2.24
N ALA A 72 18.53 28.98 1.45
CA ALA A 72 18.57 29.07 0.00
C ALA A 72 18.54 30.52 -0.49
N SER A 73 19.38 30.82 -1.49
CA SER A 73 19.28 32.12 -2.18
C SER A 73 17.98 32.19 -3.02
N PRO A 74 17.47 33.38 -3.33
CA PRO A 74 16.32 33.53 -4.23
C PRO A 74 16.51 32.85 -5.60
N TRP A 75 17.74 32.75 -6.09
CA TRP A 75 18.07 32.01 -7.31
C TRP A 75 17.93 30.50 -7.14
N THR A 76 18.34 29.96 -5.99
CA THR A 76 18.19 28.52 -5.68
C THR A 76 16.71 28.15 -5.56
N LEU A 77 15.90 29.02 -4.95
CA LEU A 77 14.45 28.82 -4.82
C LEU A 77 13.69 28.88 -6.14
N LYS A 78 14.32 29.28 -7.25
CA LYS A 78 13.78 29.17 -8.61
C LYS A 78 14.24 27.89 -9.34
N ASN A 79 15.15 27.13 -8.75
CA ASN A 79 15.70 25.93 -9.35
C ASN A 79 14.74 24.75 -9.17
N TRP A 80 14.13 24.30 -10.26
CA TRP A 80 13.15 23.21 -10.22
C TRP A 80 13.71 21.90 -9.66
N ARG A 81 15.02 21.62 -9.79
CA ARG A 81 15.62 20.41 -9.21
C ARG A 81 15.69 20.47 -7.69
N PHE A 82 15.96 21.66 -7.16
CA PHE A 82 15.90 21.91 -5.72
C PHE A 82 14.46 21.79 -5.21
N LEU A 83 13.52 22.47 -5.89
CA LEU A 83 12.11 22.45 -5.55
C LEU A 83 11.48 21.05 -5.62
N GLN A 84 11.91 20.19 -6.55
CA GLN A 84 11.43 18.80 -6.62
C GLN A 84 11.78 17.99 -5.37
N ALA A 85 13.01 18.12 -4.87
CA ALA A 85 13.45 17.41 -3.68
C ALA A 85 12.74 17.95 -2.42
N LEU A 86 12.57 19.27 -2.35
CA LEU A 86 11.82 19.94 -1.29
C LEU A 86 10.34 19.51 -1.28
N TYR A 87 9.70 19.50 -2.46
CA TYR A 87 8.33 19.02 -2.65
C TYR A 87 8.19 17.58 -2.13
N ARG A 88 9.13 16.70 -2.48
CA ARG A 88 9.14 15.31 -2.00
C ARG A 88 9.25 15.22 -0.48
N ALA A 89 10.16 15.98 0.13
CA ALA A 89 10.39 15.96 1.58
C ALA A 89 9.12 16.36 2.35
N TYR A 90 8.44 17.43 1.91
CA TYR A 90 7.16 17.85 2.48
C TYR A 90 6.06 16.81 2.27
N TYR A 91 5.97 16.23 1.06
CA TYR A 91 4.96 15.22 0.74
C TYR A 91 5.10 13.97 1.62
N ASP A 92 6.31 13.43 1.77
CA ASP A 92 6.56 12.25 2.60
C ASP A 92 6.18 12.48 4.06
N ALA A 93 6.59 13.61 4.63
CA ALA A 93 6.28 13.97 6.01
C ALA A 93 4.77 14.22 6.21
N TYR A 94 4.11 14.86 5.25
CA TYR A 94 2.68 15.09 5.29
C TYR A 94 1.88 13.78 5.26
N VAL A 95 2.19 12.88 4.33
CA VAL A 95 1.55 11.56 4.24
C VAL A 95 1.79 10.76 5.52
N ARG A 96 3.00 10.78 6.09
CA ARG A 96 3.27 10.10 7.35
C ARG A 96 2.44 10.66 8.51
N SER A 97 2.37 11.98 8.65
CA SER A 97 1.56 12.63 9.69
C SER A 97 0.09 12.25 9.58
N ARG A 98 -0.47 12.29 8.36
CA ARG A 98 -1.84 11.85 8.08
C ARG A 98 -2.06 10.37 8.36
N LEU A 99 -1.13 9.50 7.95
CA LEU A 99 -1.22 8.06 8.21
C LEU A 99 -1.38 7.79 9.71
N LEU A 100 -0.51 8.36 10.54
CA LEU A 100 -0.58 8.19 12.00
C LEU A 100 -1.90 8.71 12.57
N TYR A 101 -2.33 9.90 12.13
CA TYR A 101 -3.58 10.50 12.59
C TYR A 101 -4.80 9.66 12.18
N GLU A 102 -4.94 9.32 10.90
CA GLU A 102 -6.08 8.57 10.36
C GLU A 102 -6.14 7.14 10.88
N SER A 103 -5.01 6.46 11.05
CA SER A 103 -4.97 5.15 11.72
C SER A 103 -5.42 5.24 13.18
N SER A 104 -5.06 6.31 13.90
CA SER A 104 -5.53 6.51 15.28
C SER A 104 -7.03 6.74 15.37
N LEU A 105 -7.63 7.44 14.38
CA LEU A 105 -9.07 7.64 14.29
C LEU A 105 -9.79 6.33 13.97
N GLU A 106 -9.24 5.51 13.08
CA GLU A 106 -9.78 4.18 12.78
C GLU A 106 -9.78 3.29 14.03
N GLU A 107 -8.68 3.20 14.77
CA GLU A 107 -8.65 2.36 15.98
C GLU A 107 -9.63 2.84 17.06
N GLN A 108 -9.79 4.16 17.24
CA GLN A 108 -10.80 4.72 18.14
C GLN A 108 -12.23 4.36 17.70
N ALA A 109 -12.52 4.45 16.40
CA ALA A 109 -13.80 4.04 15.84
C ALA A 109 -14.04 2.52 16.04
N MET A 110 -13.04 1.68 15.79
CA MET A 110 -13.11 0.24 16.00
C MET A 110 -13.35 -0.11 17.48
N SER A 111 -12.75 0.62 18.42
CA SER A 111 -13.00 0.47 19.85
C SER A 111 -14.46 0.73 20.25
N LEU A 112 -15.12 1.71 19.62
CA LEU A 112 -16.56 1.95 19.82
C LEU A 112 -17.42 0.83 19.25
N LEU A 113 -17.08 0.33 18.06
CA LEU A 113 -17.78 -0.81 17.45
C LEU A 113 -17.71 -2.07 18.34
N ARG A 114 -16.57 -2.33 19.00
CA ARG A 114 -16.42 -3.43 19.97
C ARG A 114 -17.38 -3.30 21.17
N GLN A 115 -17.82 -2.08 21.49
CA GLN A 115 -18.74 -1.80 22.59
C GLN A 115 -20.22 -1.84 22.17
N ALA A 116 -20.53 -2.08 20.89
CA ALA A 116 -21.89 -2.00 20.35
C ALA A 116 -22.92 -2.84 21.13
N LYS A 117 -22.55 -4.03 21.62
CA LYS A 117 -23.45 -4.86 22.45
C LYS A 117 -23.87 -4.19 23.77
N ARG A 118 -23.05 -3.29 24.30
CA ARG A 118 -23.29 -2.58 25.56
C ARG A 118 -24.07 -1.28 25.36
N ILE A 119 -23.72 -0.51 24.32
CA ILE A 119 -24.24 0.85 24.12
C ILE A 119 -25.31 0.95 23.02
N GLY A 120 -25.57 -0.14 22.30
CA GLY A 120 -26.44 -0.20 21.14
C GLY A 120 -25.71 0.07 19.82
N SER A 121 -26.08 -0.67 18.79
CA SER A 121 -25.46 -0.68 17.47
C SER A 121 -25.49 0.68 16.76
N LEU A 122 -26.63 1.38 16.83
CA LEU A 122 -26.83 2.66 16.13
C LEU A 122 -26.02 3.78 16.77
N LEU A 123 -25.95 3.81 18.10
CA LEU A 123 -25.13 4.76 18.84
C LEU A 123 -23.65 4.50 18.59
N ALA A 124 -23.20 3.23 18.68
CA ALA A 124 -21.81 2.87 18.40
C ALA A 124 -21.38 3.28 16.99
N ILE A 125 -22.22 3.05 15.98
CA ILE A 125 -21.95 3.45 14.60
C ILE A 125 -21.93 4.99 14.43
N ALA A 126 -22.87 5.71 15.06
CA ALA A 126 -22.92 7.17 14.96
C ALA A 126 -21.66 7.82 15.56
N GLU A 127 -21.24 7.38 16.75
CA GLU A 127 -20.03 7.87 17.40
C GLU A 127 -18.75 7.48 16.63
N ALA A 128 -18.69 6.24 16.13
CA ALA A 128 -17.58 5.78 15.30
C ALA A 128 -17.46 6.63 14.01
N GLU A 129 -18.57 6.93 13.35
CA GLU A 129 -18.59 7.81 12.17
C GLU A 129 -18.14 9.23 12.50
N HIS A 130 -18.59 9.79 13.64
CA HIS A 130 -18.16 11.11 14.10
C HIS A 130 -16.64 11.19 14.30
N ILE A 131 -16.03 10.16 14.89
CA ILE A 131 -14.58 10.06 15.04
C ILE A 131 -13.88 10.03 13.67
N LEU A 132 -14.37 9.20 12.75
CA LEU A 132 -13.78 9.09 11.41
C LEU A 132 -13.87 10.40 10.62
N ASP A 133 -14.92 11.19 10.80
CA ASP A 133 -15.12 12.47 10.11
C ASP A 133 -14.14 13.56 10.57
N ARG A 134 -13.48 13.39 11.72
CA ARG A 134 -12.39 14.28 12.18
C ARG A 134 -11.20 14.32 11.24
N ALA A 135 -11.00 13.29 10.39
CA ALA A 135 -10.00 13.33 9.33
C ALA A 135 -10.22 14.51 8.35
N VAL A 136 -11.48 14.92 8.16
CA VAL A 136 -11.86 16.01 7.26
C VAL A 136 -12.09 17.31 8.02
N THR A 137 -12.77 17.25 9.17
CA THR A 137 -13.14 18.46 9.93
C THR A 137 -11.99 19.02 10.78
N GLN A 138 -11.01 18.18 11.13
CA GLN A 138 -9.84 18.54 11.94
C GLN A 138 -8.56 17.99 11.29
N PRO A 139 -8.16 18.48 10.10
CA PRO A 139 -6.98 17.98 9.40
C PRO A 139 -5.69 18.36 10.14
N VAL A 140 -4.69 17.47 10.07
CA VAL A 140 -3.37 17.66 10.69
C VAL A 140 -2.34 18.20 9.70
N SER A 141 -1.27 18.81 10.22
CA SER A 141 -0.12 19.29 9.43
C SER A 141 -0.50 20.16 8.23
N THR A 142 -1.55 20.99 8.37
CA THR A 142 -2.09 21.82 7.29
C THR A 142 -1.05 22.80 6.72
N GLY A 143 -0.09 23.26 7.52
CA GLY A 143 1.03 24.07 7.05
C GLY A 143 1.89 23.34 6.00
N TRP A 144 2.16 22.05 6.19
CA TRP A 144 2.89 21.24 5.20
C TRP A 144 2.06 21.02 3.95
N ARG A 145 0.75 20.76 4.09
CA ARG A 145 -0.17 20.70 2.95
C ARG A 145 -0.11 21.99 2.12
N THR A 146 -0.25 23.14 2.77
CA THR A 146 -0.15 24.45 2.10
C THR A 146 1.19 24.59 1.38
N ARG A 147 2.30 24.20 2.01
CA ARG A 147 3.62 24.27 1.38
C ARG A 147 3.74 23.35 0.16
N ILE A 148 3.18 22.14 0.20
CA ILE A 148 3.12 21.23 -0.96
C ILE A 148 2.43 21.91 -2.16
N PHE A 149 1.28 22.57 -1.95
CA PHE A 149 0.59 23.28 -3.02
C PHE A 149 1.38 24.49 -3.54
N GLN A 150 2.03 25.26 -2.65
CA GLN A 150 2.92 26.35 -3.06
C GLN A 150 4.11 25.86 -3.90
N LEU A 151 4.72 24.74 -3.51
CA LEU A 151 5.82 24.12 -4.24
C LEU A 151 5.34 23.54 -5.58
N ALA A 152 4.14 22.97 -5.63
CA ALA A 152 3.55 22.49 -6.88
C ALA A 152 3.34 23.63 -7.88
N GLU A 153 2.80 24.76 -7.41
CA GLU A 153 2.67 25.98 -8.22
C GLU A 153 4.05 26.45 -8.71
N ALA A 154 5.02 26.57 -7.82
CA ALA A 154 6.38 26.99 -8.19
C ALA A 154 7.04 26.05 -9.21
N LEU A 155 6.81 24.73 -9.10
CA LEU A 155 7.30 23.74 -10.05
C LEU A 155 6.59 23.85 -11.41
N PHE A 156 5.29 24.15 -11.44
CA PHE A 156 4.54 24.41 -12.66
C PHE A 156 5.00 25.69 -13.37
N GLN A 157 5.28 26.76 -12.62
CA GLN A 157 5.78 28.03 -13.17
C GLN A 157 7.28 27.99 -13.53
N SER A 158 8.00 26.94 -13.11
CA SER A 158 9.41 26.77 -13.46
C SER A 158 9.58 26.29 -14.92
N PRO A 159 10.80 26.36 -15.49
CA PRO A 159 11.08 25.80 -16.81
C PRO A 159 10.80 24.30 -16.96
N ALA A 160 10.70 23.55 -15.85
CA ALA A 160 10.34 22.13 -15.90
C ALA A 160 8.84 21.92 -16.14
N HIS A 161 8.01 22.93 -15.87
CA HIS A 161 6.57 22.95 -16.12
C HIS A 161 5.84 21.68 -15.65
N MET A 162 6.04 21.31 -14.37
CA MET A 162 5.53 20.05 -13.87
C MET A 162 4.02 20.08 -13.65
N GLN A 163 3.29 19.24 -14.38
CA GLN A 163 1.84 19.15 -14.33
C GLN A 163 1.37 18.20 -13.21
N LEU A 164 1.57 18.60 -11.96
CA LEU A 164 1.33 17.76 -10.77
C LEU A 164 -0.16 17.56 -10.42
N SER A 165 -1.09 18.20 -11.13
CA SER A 165 -2.54 18.10 -10.96
C SER A 165 -3.25 18.16 -12.31
N VAL A 166 -4.27 17.33 -12.52
CA VAL A 166 -5.12 17.37 -13.72
C VAL A 166 -5.90 18.70 -13.74
N HIS A 167 -6.53 19.05 -12.63
CA HIS A 167 -7.44 20.19 -12.56
C HIS A 167 -6.73 21.54 -12.48
N LEU A 168 -5.61 21.61 -11.76
CA LEU A 168 -4.88 22.86 -11.57
C LEU A 168 -3.84 23.09 -12.67
N TYR A 169 -3.18 22.02 -13.13
CA TYR A 169 -1.98 22.11 -13.97
C TYR A 169 -2.10 21.35 -15.29
N GLN A 170 -3.33 20.96 -15.69
CA GLN A 170 -3.62 20.28 -16.95
C GLN A 170 -2.83 18.97 -17.13
N GLY A 171 -2.50 18.30 -16.03
CA GLY A 171 -1.90 16.96 -16.06
C GLY A 171 -2.79 15.98 -16.82
N GLN A 172 -2.18 14.99 -17.48
CA GLN A 172 -2.90 14.05 -18.33
C GLN A 172 -3.89 13.18 -17.54
N GLU A 173 -3.45 12.62 -16.40
CA GLU A 173 -4.23 11.75 -15.53
C GLU A 173 -3.48 11.63 -14.18
N GLU A 174 -4.18 11.35 -13.09
CA GLU A 174 -3.57 11.12 -11.76
C GLU A 174 -2.44 10.08 -11.82
N VAL A 175 -2.68 8.99 -12.55
CA VAL A 175 -1.76 7.86 -12.72
C VAL A 175 -0.54 8.20 -13.59
N ARG A 176 -0.55 9.37 -14.24
CA ARG A 176 0.49 9.89 -15.14
C ARG A 176 1.28 11.04 -14.50
N GLY A 177 1.40 11.04 -13.17
CA GLY A 177 2.25 11.99 -12.44
C GLY A 177 1.51 13.15 -11.80
N ALA A 178 0.17 13.20 -11.88
CA ALA A 178 -0.65 14.21 -11.22
C ALA A 178 -0.90 13.85 -9.73
N ASN A 179 0.17 13.60 -8.98
CA ASN A 179 0.11 13.09 -7.61
C ASN A 179 -0.48 14.07 -6.57
N LEU A 180 -0.60 15.36 -6.91
CA LEU A 180 -1.20 16.36 -6.03
C LEU A 180 -2.69 16.09 -5.83
N ASP A 181 -3.37 15.54 -6.84
CA ASP A 181 -4.79 15.19 -6.77
C ASP A 181 -5.05 14.06 -5.75
N GLY A 182 -4.03 13.24 -5.48
CA GLY A 182 -4.09 12.15 -4.50
C GLY A 182 -3.67 12.54 -3.08
N VAL A 183 -3.25 13.79 -2.85
CA VAL A 183 -2.59 14.21 -1.59
C VAL A 183 -3.45 14.04 -0.35
N ASP A 184 -4.78 14.13 -0.51
CA ASP A 184 -5.79 14.02 0.56
C ASP A 184 -6.58 12.69 0.50
N TYR A 185 -6.15 11.73 -0.34
CA TYR A 185 -6.82 10.44 -0.43
C TYR A 185 -6.75 9.71 0.93
N PRO A 186 -7.83 9.07 1.43
CA PRO A 186 -7.83 8.41 2.73
C PRO A 186 -6.77 7.30 2.82
N LEU A 187 -6.03 7.27 3.94
CA LEU A 187 -4.95 6.31 4.18
C LEU A 187 -5.36 5.13 5.08
N ASN A 188 -6.67 4.98 5.29
CA ASN A 188 -7.28 4.04 6.23
C ASN A 188 -8.60 3.48 5.64
N ASN A 189 -9.30 2.61 6.37
CA ASN A 189 -10.55 1.98 5.94
C ASN A 189 -11.80 2.89 6.05
N ARG A 190 -11.64 4.20 6.33
CA ARG A 190 -12.78 5.12 6.55
C ARG A 190 -13.86 5.04 5.45
N PRO A 191 -13.56 5.09 4.14
CA PRO A 191 -14.60 4.98 3.11
C PRO A 191 -15.39 3.67 3.21
N TRP A 192 -14.71 2.55 3.41
CA TRP A 192 -15.33 1.23 3.56
C TRP A 192 -16.16 1.12 4.84
N LEU A 193 -15.66 1.62 5.97
CA LEU A 193 -16.40 1.64 7.23
C LEU A 193 -17.70 2.45 7.10
N LYS A 194 -17.65 3.64 6.49
CA LYS A 194 -18.84 4.48 6.29
C LYS A 194 -19.88 3.80 5.40
N ASP A 195 -19.44 3.10 4.36
CA ASP A 195 -20.33 2.29 3.50
C ASP A 195 -21.00 1.15 4.29
N ARG A 196 -20.23 0.40 5.09
CA ARG A 196 -20.77 -0.64 5.97
C ARG A 196 -21.73 -0.08 7.01
N PHE A 197 -21.44 1.08 7.60
CA PHE A 197 -22.33 1.76 8.55
C PHE A 197 -23.67 2.13 7.90
N ALA A 198 -23.64 2.65 6.67
CA ALA A 198 -24.86 2.95 5.92
C ALA A 198 -25.70 1.69 5.68
N ALA A 199 -25.08 0.56 5.31
CA ALA A 199 -25.77 -0.72 5.15
C ALA A 199 -26.37 -1.24 6.47
N ILE A 200 -25.61 -1.17 7.57
CA ILE A 200 -26.07 -1.66 8.89
C ILE A 200 -27.29 -0.87 9.38
N ARG A 201 -27.36 0.44 9.14
CA ARG A 201 -28.52 1.26 9.51
C ARG A 201 -29.83 0.81 8.87
N GLN A 202 -29.76 0.15 7.70
CA GLN A 202 -30.93 -0.37 6.99
C GLN A 202 -31.43 -1.72 7.54
N LEU A 203 -30.65 -2.38 8.40
CA LEU A 203 -31.07 -3.63 9.03
C LEU A 203 -32.17 -3.37 10.05
N THR A 204 -33.12 -4.30 10.12
CA THR A 204 -34.37 -4.10 10.87
C THR A 204 -34.17 -4.35 12.36
N THR A 205 -33.43 -5.40 12.73
CA THR A 205 -33.27 -5.80 14.14
C THR A 205 -31.90 -5.46 14.71
N GLU A 206 -31.83 -5.29 16.02
CA GLU A 206 -30.58 -5.02 16.73
C GLU A 206 -29.61 -6.20 16.60
N GLU A 207 -30.10 -7.43 16.64
CA GLU A 207 -29.30 -8.65 16.48
C GLU A 207 -28.60 -8.69 15.12
N GLN A 208 -29.31 -8.36 14.04
CA GLN A 208 -28.74 -8.28 12.70
C GLN A 208 -27.62 -7.24 12.62
N ARG A 209 -27.84 -6.06 13.23
CA ARG A 209 -26.83 -5.00 13.26
C ARG A 209 -25.60 -5.40 14.06
N LEU A 210 -25.80 -6.03 15.22
CA LEU A 210 -24.70 -6.48 16.07
C LEU A 210 -23.87 -7.57 15.40
N GLU A 211 -24.48 -8.50 14.64
CA GLU A 211 -23.72 -9.49 13.87
C GLU A 211 -22.95 -8.82 12.72
N ALA A 212 -23.55 -7.89 12.00
CA ALA A 212 -22.85 -7.15 10.94
C ALA A 212 -21.72 -6.24 11.47
N ILE A 213 -21.85 -5.66 12.66
CA ILE A 213 -20.76 -4.96 13.35
C ILE A 213 -19.67 -5.94 13.75
N LYS A 214 -20.04 -7.11 14.27
CA LYS A 214 -19.07 -8.15 14.62
C LYS A 214 -18.27 -8.62 13.41
N GLU A 215 -18.88 -8.75 12.23
CA GLU A 215 -18.13 -9.02 10.98
C GLU A 215 -17.06 -7.96 10.69
N ILE A 216 -17.34 -6.68 10.95
CA ILE A 216 -16.35 -5.59 10.78
C ILE A 216 -15.22 -5.75 11.80
N VAL A 217 -15.57 -5.93 13.07
CA VAL A 217 -14.61 -6.03 14.19
C VAL A 217 -13.71 -7.25 14.05
N GLU A 218 -14.26 -8.38 13.62
CA GLU A 218 -13.58 -9.66 13.51
C GLU A 218 -13.04 -9.94 12.09
N TRP A 219 -13.07 -8.95 11.20
CA TRP A 219 -12.72 -9.15 9.78
C TRP A 219 -11.36 -9.82 9.58
N THR A 220 -10.35 -9.32 10.29
CA THR A 220 -8.96 -9.80 10.23
C THR A 220 -8.69 -10.93 11.23
N ASN A 221 -9.68 -11.36 12.02
CA ASN A 221 -9.52 -12.43 12.99
C ASN A 221 -9.86 -13.79 12.33
N PRO A 222 -8.87 -14.68 12.11
CA PRO A 222 -9.11 -16.02 11.57
C PRO A 222 -9.60 -17.02 12.64
N GLY A 223 -9.71 -16.61 13.90
CA GLY A 223 -10.00 -17.47 15.05
C GLY A 223 -8.77 -18.20 15.59
N PRO A 224 -8.90 -18.89 16.75
CA PRO A 224 -7.80 -19.61 17.37
C PRO A 224 -7.18 -20.68 16.46
N GLY A 225 -5.86 -20.65 16.29
CA GLY A 225 -5.14 -21.58 15.41
C GLY A 225 -5.30 -21.29 13.90
N GLY A 226 -5.91 -20.16 13.55
CA GLY A 226 -5.94 -19.63 12.18
C GLY A 226 -4.90 -18.54 11.93
N PHE A 227 -4.75 -18.16 10.67
CA PHE A 227 -3.79 -17.17 10.18
C PHE A 227 -4.47 -16.17 9.25
N TYR A 228 -4.00 -14.93 9.23
CA TYR A 228 -4.44 -13.87 8.32
C TYR A 228 -3.21 -13.20 7.70
N ASP A 229 -3.27 -12.98 6.39
CA ASP A 229 -2.25 -12.29 5.61
C ASP A 229 -2.91 -11.17 4.78
N ASP A 230 -2.43 -9.93 4.94
CA ASP A 230 -2.81 -8.79 4.10
C ASP A 230 -1.80 -8.68 2.94
N LEU A 231 -2.18 -9.25 1.80
CA LEU A 231 -1.39 -9.24 0.58
C LEU A 231 -1.48 -7.90 -0.18
N GLY A 232 -2.33 -6.99 0.28
CA GLY A 232 -2.36 -5.58 -0.12
C GLY A 232 -1.36 -4.69 0.63
N SER A 233 -0.80 -5.19 1.73
CA SER A 233 0.26 -4.54 2.50
C SER A 233 1.62 -5.15 2.17
N SER A 234 2.69 -4.36 2.05
CA SER A 234 4.04 -4.90 1.80
C SER A 234 4.71 -5.50 3.05
N VAL A 235 4.08 -5.38 4.23
CA VAL A 235 4.69 -5.73 5.53
C VAL A 235 3.92 -6.80 6.30
N GLU A 236 2.65 -7.06 5.97
CA GLU A 236 1.77 -8.02 6.67
C GLU A 236 1.61 -9.34 5.90
N GLN A 237 2.72 -9.85 5.34
CA GLN A 237 2.75 -11.07 4.51
C GLN A 237 3.72 -12.14 5.06
N PRO A 238 3.60 -12.55 6.33
CA PRO A 238 4.58 -13.45 6.97
C PRO A 238 4.69 -14.81 6.27
N HIS A 239 3.63 -15.30 5.63
CA HIS A 239 3.61 -16.64 5.03
C HIS A 239 3.98 -16.65 3.55
N VAL A 240 4.20 -15.51 2.90
CA VAL A 240 4.59 -15.47 1.48
C VAL A 240 6.00 -16.04 1.32
N VAL A 241 6.13 -17.06 0.47
CA VAL A 241 7.44 -17.66 0.14
C VAL A 241 8.22 -16.66 -0.70
N LYS A 242 9.24 -16.07 -0.09
CA LYS A 242 10.12 -15.10 -0.75
C LYS A 242 10.89 -15.82 -1.87
N GLY A 243 10.95 -15.19 -3.04
CA GLY A 243 11.71 -15.67 -4.18
C GLY A 243 13.23 -15.60 -3.94
N PRO A 244 14.06 -15.83 -4.98
CA PRO A 244 15.52 -15.91 -4.86
C PRO A 244 16.23 -14.58 -4.47
N GLY A 245 15.47 -13.49 -4.28
CA GLY A 245 15.98 -12.18 -3.88
C GLY A 245 16.45 -11.32 -5.06
N TYR A 246 16.63 -10.02 -4.80
CA TYR A 246 16.91 -9.03 -5.85
C TYR A 246 18.19 -9.31 -6.64
N GLU A 247 19.25 -9.78 -5.97
CA GLU A 247 20.54 -10.11 -6.63
C GLU A 247 20.38 -11.18 -7.71
N HIS A 248 19.50 -12.16 -7.49
CA HIS A 248 19.29 -13.29 -8.39
C HIS A 248 18.04 -13.15 -9.27
N ASP A 249 17.17 -12.19 -8.97
CA ASP A 249 15.93 -11.91 -9.71
C ASP A 249 15.59 -10.41 -9.69
N PRO A 250 16.43 -9.55 -10.31
CA PRO A 250 16.27 -8.10 -10.25
C PRO A 250 15.03 -7.59 -10.99
N GLN A 251 14.47 -8.42 -11.87
CA GLN A 251 13.22 -8.14 -12.61
C GLN A 251 11.98 -8.72 -11.91
N PHE A 252 12.15 -9.42 -10.78
CA PHE A 252 11.08 -10.07 -10.04
C PHE A 252 10.21 -10.99 -10.93
N LEU A 253 10.84 -11.76 -11.82
CA LEU A 253 10.15 -12.71 -12.70
C LEU A 253 9.81 -14.01 -11.97
N ARG A 254 10.56 -14.33 -10.91
CA ARG A 254 10.41 -15.55 -10.10
C ARG A 254 9.97 -15.24 -8.67
N SER A 255 10.10 -13.99 -8.26
CA SER A 255 9.71 -13.49 -6.95
C SER A 255 8.31 -12.85 -7.01
N PRO A 256 7.46 -13.05 -6.00
CA PRO A 256 6.22 -12.31 -5.91
C PRO A 256 6.45 -10.79 -5.90
N GLN A 257 5.55 -10.06 -6.55
CA GLN A 257 5.57 -8.60 -6.61
C GLN A 257 4.34 -8.05 -5.90
N HIS A 258 4.57 -6.97 -5.16
CA HIS A 258 3.48 -6.13 -4.67
C HIS A 258 3.07 -5.13 -5.76
N ARG A 259 1.77 -5.04 -6.04
CA ARG A 259 1.23 -4.25 -7.14
C ARG A 259 -0.03 -3.51 -6.71
N TYR A 260 -0.30 -2.42 -7.43
CA TYR A 260 -1.51 -1.62 -7.31
C TYR A 260 -2.24 -1.62 -8.66
N PRO A 261 -3.57 -1.47 -8.68
CA PRO A 261 -4.30 -1.33 -9.94
C PRO A 261 -3.83 -0.06 -10.66
N TYR A 262 -3.83 -0.10 -11.99
CA TYR A 262 -3.37 1.05 -12.79
C TYR A 262 -4.15 2.32 -12.47
N ARG A 263 -5.47 2.21 -12.19
CA ARG A 263 -6.32 3.32 -11.74
C ARG A 263 -6.81 3.09 -10.32
N LYS A 264 -7.01 4.19 -9.59
CA LYS A 264 -7.68 4.16 -8.29
C LYS A 264 -9.11 3.70 -8.45
N ASP A 265 -9.50 2.73 -7.64
CA ASP A 265 -10.89 2.30 -7.53
C ASP A 265 -11.68 3.33 -6.70
N PRO A 266 -12.71 3.99 -7.27
CA PRO A 266 -13.52 4.96 -6.55
C PRO A 266 -14.47 4.30 -5.52
N ARG A 267 -14.68 2.98 -5.58
CA ARG A 267 -15.55 2.26 -4.65
C ARG A 267 -14.99 2.31 -3.22
N PRO A 268 -15.85 2.26 -2.21
CA PRO A 268 -15.46 2.20 -0.80
C PRO A 268 -14.97 0.79 -0.41
N ILE A 269 -13.91 0.30 -1.06
CA ILE A 269 -13.28 -0.98 -0.73
C ILE A 269 -12.28 -0.84 0.42
N ARG A 270 -12.03 -1.94 1.14
CA ARG A 270 -10.98 -1.99 2.18
C ARG A 270 -9.62 -1.57 1.62
N LEU A 271 -8.79 -1.00 2.48
CA LEU A 271 -7.43 -0.58 2.15
C LEU A 271 -6.59 -1.76 1.64
N SER A 272 -6.69 -2.91 2.30
CA SER A 272 -6.02 -4.17 1.91
C SER A 272 -6.41 -4.64 0.49
N TRP A 273 -7.58 -4.24 0.00
CA TRP A 273 -8.02 -4.60 -1.36
C TRP A 273 -7.47 -3.65 -2.41
N ARG A 274 -6.87 -2.52 -2.03
CA ARG A 274 -6.33 -1.55 -2.99
C ARG A 274 -4.97 -1.97 -3.55
N GLY A 275 -4.26 -2.85 -2.85
CA GLY A 275 -3.06 -3.53 -3.32
C GLY A 275 -3.31 -5.01 -3.51
N PHE A 276 -2.35 -5.67 -4.14
CA PHE A 276 -2.34 -7.12 -4.26
C PHE A 276 -0.92 -7.62 -4.43
N SER A 277 -0.70 -8.89 -4.08
CA SER A 277 0.58 -9.56 -4.27
C SER A 277 0.38 -10.82 -5.09
N GLY A 278 1.34 -11.09 -5.97
CA GLY A 278 1.27 -12.24 -6.85
C GLY A 278 2.51 -12.35 -7.74
N PRO A 279 2.62 -13.43 -8.54
CA PRO A 279 3.76 -13.71 -9.38
C PRO A 279 3.64 -12.96 -10.71
N LEU A 280 4.65 -13.08 -11.57
CA LEU A 280 4.55 -12.65 -12.97
C LEU A 280 4.67 -13.88 -13.89
N ASN A 281 3.96 -13.86 -15.01
CA ASN A 281 3.91 -14.94 -15.99
C ASN A 281 3.50 -16.27 -15.33
N ASP A 282 4.08 -17.37 -15.78
CA ASP A 282 3.72 -18.71 -15.33
C ASP A 282 4.43 -19.12 -14.02
N ALA A 283 5.09 -18.16 -13.33
CA ALA A 283 5.67 -18.43 -12.03
C ALA A 283 4.57 -18.71 -10.99
N PRO A 284 4.73 -19.72 -10.13
CA PRO A 284 3.75 -20.01 -9.09
C PRO A 284 3.82 -18.98 -7.96
N PHE A 285 2.67 -18.65 -7.37
CA PHE A 285 2.62 -17.93 -6.10
C PHE A 285 2.48 -18.93 -4.97
N ARG A 286 3.33 -18.80 -3.94
CA ARG A 286 3.38 -19.77 -2.84
C ARG A 286 3.29 -19.09 -1.49
N MET A 287 2.52 -19.71 -0.61
CA MET A 287 2.46 -19.36 0.80
C MET A 287 2.72 -20.60 1.65
N ARG A 288 3.49 -20.47 2.73
CA ARG A 288 3.88 -21.54 3.63
C ARG A 288 3.39 -21.23 5.05
N TYR A 289 2.61 -22.14 5.59
CA TYR A 289 2.11 -22.12 6.97
C TYR A 289 2.74 -23.27 7.75
N THR A 290 3.17 -23.00 8.98
CA THR A 290 3.82 -23.97 9.87
C THR A 290 3.10 -24.01 11.21
N ASN A 291 3.31 -25.07 11.99
CA ASN A 291 2.68 -25.28 13.30
C ASN A 291 1.16 -25.40 13.22
N LEU A 292 0.65 -26.05 12.17
CA LEU A 292 -0.76 -26.42 12.07
C LEU A 292 -1.07 -27.62 12.97
N ASP A 293 -2.31 -27.70 13.42
CA ASP A 293 -2.84 -28.86 14.15
C ASP A 293 -3.13 -29.99 13.14
N PRO A 294 -2.41 -31.12 13.20
CA PRO A 294 -2.58 -32.23 12.25
C PRO A 294 -3.98 -32.86 12.22
N GLU A 295 -4.70 -32.78 13.34
CA GLU A 295 -6.01 -33.40 13.51
C GLU A 295 -7.15 -32.44 13.15
N ALA A 296 -6.85 -31.16 13.01
CA ALA A 296 -7.83 -30.15 12.67
C ALA A 296 -8.15 -30.13 11.17
N ARG A 297 -9.35 -29.65 10.85
CA ARG A 297 -9.73 -29.29 9.49
C ARG A 297 -9.52 -27.81 9.28
N TYR A 298 -9.16 -27.46 8.05
CA TYR A 298 -8.92 -26.07 7.66
C TYR A 298 -9.76 -25.72 6.44
N ARG A 299 -10.20 -24.46 6.39
CA ARG A 299 -10.65 -23.82 5.16
C ARG A 299 -9.78 -22.62 4.87
N ILE A 300 -9.63 -22.31 3.59
CA ILE A 300 -9.02 -21.08 3.15
C ILE A 300 -10.10 -20.11 2.69
N ARG A 301 -9.96 -18.84 3.10
CA ARG A 301 -10.72 -17.71 2.56
C ARG A 301 -9.75 -16.83 1.77
N ILE A 302 -10.15 -16.38 0.58
CA ILE A 302 -9.28 -15.65 -0.34
C ILE A 302 -10.05 -14.46 -0.93
N VAL A 303 -9.40 -13.31 -1.02
CA VAL A 303 -9.83 -12.21 -1.89
C VAL A 303 -8.88 -12.12 -3.07
N TYR A 304 -9.33 -12.58 -4.23
CA TYR A 304 -8.58 -12.45 -5.48
C TYR A 304 -8.63 -11.01 -6.02
N SER A 305 -7.59 -10.61 -6.75
CA SER A 305 -7.66 -9.38 -7.55
C SER A 305 -8.63 -9.54 -8.73
N ASP A 306 -9.19 -8.42 -9.18
CA ASP A 306 -10.00 -8.33 -10.40
C ASP A 306 -9.16 -7.93 -11.63
N LEU A 307 -7.83 -7.99 -11.54
CA LEU A 307 -6.95 -7.81 -12.69
C LEU A 307 -7.00 -9.02 -13.61
N ALA A 308 -6.97 -8.81 -14.93
CA ALA A 308 -7.02 -9.87 -15.93
C ALA A 308 -8.11 -10.92 -15.59
N PRO A 309 -9.39 -10.49 -15.47
CA PRO A 309 -10.49 -11.34 -15.01
C PRO A 309 -10.77 -12.54 -15.92
N GLU A 310 -10.30 -12.48 -17.16
CA GLU A 310 -10.36 -13.57 -18.14
C GLU A 310 -9.36 -14.71 -17.87
N ILE A 311 -8.37 -14.49 -17.00
CA ILE A 311 -7.34 -15.49 -16.67
C ILE A 311 -7.81 -16.37 -15.53
N LYS A 312 -7.81 -17.69 -15.77
CA LYS A 312 -8.15 -18.68 -14.74
C LYS A 312 -7.01 -18.87 -13.75
N VAL A 313 -7.37 -19.19 -12.52
CA VAL A 313 -6.45 -19.55 -11.42
C VAL A 313 -6.79 -20.94 -10.90
N ARG A 314 -5.76 -21.68 -10.49
CA ARG A 314 -5.87 -22.98 -9.79
C ARG A 314 -5.12 -22.90 -8.47
N LEU A 315 -5.63 -23.58 -7.45
CA LEU A 315 -5.02 -23.66 -6.13
C LEU A 315 -4.82 -25.12 -5.71
N GLU A 316 -3.60 -25.41 -5.28
CA GLU A 316 -3.21 -26.68 -4.67
C GLU A 316 -2.64 -26.48 -3.26
N ALA A 317 -2.86 -27.45 -2.40
CA ALA A 317 -2.33 -27.55 -1.04
C ALA A 317 -1.44 -28.79 -0.94
N ASN A 318 -0.12 -28.62 -0.85
CA ASN A 318 0.85 -29.73 -0.83
C ASN A 318 0.64 -30.76 -1.98
N GLY A 319 0.22 -30.29 -3.16
CA GLY A 319 -0.07 -31.12 -4.34
C GLY A 319 -1.50 -31.68 -4.41
N TYR A 320 -2.32 -31.47 -3.38
CA TYR A 320 -3.76 -31.80 -3.42
C TYR A 320 -4.56 -30.62 -3.97
N GLU A 321 -5.49 -30.87 -4.89
CA GLU A 321 -6.33 -29.81 -5.45
C GLU A 321 -7.29 -29.25 -4.39
N VAL A 322 -7.31 -27.92 -4.24
CA VAL A 322 -8.26 -27.18 -3.39
C VAL A 322 -9.39 -26.62 -4.23
N HIS A 323 -9.07 -26.03 -5.38
CA HIS A 323 -10.03 -25.74 -6.43
C HIS A 323 -9.38 -25.86 -7.82
N PRO A 324 -10.14 -26.31 -8.84
CA PRO A 324 -9.64 -26.43 -10.20
C PRO A 324 -9.44 -25.05 -10.84
N TRP A 325 -9.10 -25.05 -12.14
CA TRP A 325 -9.09 -23.84 -12.95
C TRP A 325 -10.44 -23.13 -12.91
N MET A 326 -10.48 -21.97 -12.29
CA MET A 326 -11.68 -21.14 -12.18
C MET A 326 -11.38 -19.68 -12.53
N LEU A 327 -12.40 -18.97 -13.00
CA LEU A 327 -12.34 -17.52 -13.12
C LEU A 327 -12.45 -16.88 -11.73
N LYS A 328 -11.70 -15.80 -11.53
CA LYS A 328 -11.73 -15.04 -10.27
C LYS A 328 -13.05 -14.28 -10.17
N PRO A 329 -13.63 -14.12 -8.96
CA PRO A 329 -14.83 -13.32 -8.76
C PRO A 329 -14.62 -11.86 -9.19
N VAL A 330 -15.57 -11.32 -9.96
CA VAL A 330 -15.64 -9.90 -10.33
C VAL A 330 -17.06 -9.41 -10.05
N PRO A 331 -17.26 -8.45 -9.13
CA PRO A 331 -16.23 -7.72 -8.36
C PRO A 331 -15.51 -8.58 -7.31
N ARG A 332 -14.37 -8.09 -6.82
CA ARG A 332 -13.59 -8.75 -5.75
C ARG A 332 -14.48 -9.01 -4.54
N GLN A 333 -14.44 -10.24 -4.05
CA GLN A 333 -15.17 -10.67 -2.85
C GLN A 333 -14.46 -11.87 -2.21
N PRO A 334 -14.66 -12.10 -0.90
CA PRO A 334 -14.15 -13.30 -0.25
C PRO A 334 -14.78 -14.56 -0.85
N VAL A 335 -13.95 -15.55 -1.17
CA VAL A 335 -14.37 -16.91 -1.53
C VAL A 335 -13.69 -17.92 -0.62
N GLU A 336 -14.38 -19.00 -0.31
CA GLU A 336 -13.90 -20.01 0.63
C GLU A 336 -13.81 -21.39 -0.01
N PHE A 337 -12.77 -22.14 0.35
CA PHE A 337 -12.54 -23.50 -0.10
C PHE A 337 -12.07 -24.37 1.07
N ALA A 338 -12.55 -25.62 1.11
CA ALA A 338 -12.06 -26.59 2.07
C ALA A 338 -10.64 -27.04 1.68
N ILE A 339 -9.75 -27.17 2.67
CA ILE A 339 -8.42 -27.74 2.44
C ILE A 339 -8.51 -29.25 2.70
N PRO A 340 -8.01 -30.10 1.78
CA PRO A 340 -7.89 -31.53 2.01
C PRO A 340 -7.12 -31.82 3.30
N GLN A 341 -7.66 -32.65 4.19
CA GLN A 341 -7.05 -32.92 5.50
C GLN A 341 -5.65 -33.52 5.34
N GLU A 342 -5.45 -34.33 4.29
CA GLU A 342 -4.16 -34.91 3.91
C GLU A 342 -3.07 -33.85 3.75
N ALA A 343 -3.42 -32.66 3.27
CA ALA A 343 -2.47 -31.59 3.05
C ALA A 343 -1.96 -30.95 4.35
N THR A 344 -2.62 -31.13 5.50
CA THR A 344 -2.23 -30.50 6.78
C THR A 344 -1.71 -31.50 7.84
N ARG A 345 -1.75 -32.81 7.58
CA ARG A 345 -1.37 -33.87 8.54
C ARG A 345 0.06 -33.80 9.08
N HIS A 346 0.95 -33.09 8.40
CA HIS A 346 2.34 -32.94 8.83
C HIS A 346 2.60 -31.65 9.61
N GLY A 347 1.56 -30.87 9.95
CA GLY A 347 1.68 -29.60 10.63
C GLY A 347 2.25 -28.46 9.77
N GLU A 348 2.45 -28.71 8.48
CA GLU A 348 2.92 -27.74 7.49
C GLU A 348 2.04 -27.78 6.24
N LEU A 349 1.72 -26.59 5.72
CA LEU A 349 0.91 -26.41 4.53
C LEU A 349 1.60 -25.45 3.56
N VAL A 350 1.87 -25.92 2.34
CA VAL A 350 2.27 -25.07 1.22
C VAL A 350 1.11 -24.93 0.26
N LEU A 351 0.58 -23.71 0.16
CA LEU A 351 -0.41 -23.34 -0.84
C LEU A 351 0.30 -22.84 -2.09
N THR A 352 -0.10 -23.36 -3.24
CA THR A 352 0.44 -22.99 -4.54
C THR A 352 -0.68 -22.54 -5.47
N TRP A 353 -0.65 -21.27 -5.85
CA TRP A 353 -1.50 -20.74 -6.90
C TRP A 353 -0.76 -20.69 -8.22
N GLN A 354 -1.48 -21.01 -9.28
CA GLN A 354 -1.00 -20.93 -10.65
C GLN A 354 -2.03 -20.18 -11.50
N ARG A 355 -1.56 -19.30 -12.39
CA ARG A 355 -2.38 -18.83 -13.50
C ARG A 355 -2.42 -19.87 -14.60
N GLU A 356 -3.45 -19.80 -15.43
CA GLU A 356 -3.53 -20.60 -16.66
C GLU A 356 -2.26 -20.38 -17.52
N PRO A 357 -1.48 -21.44 -17.81
CA PRO A 357 -0.18 -21.31 -18.48
C PRO A 357 -0.26 -20.79 -19.91
N GLY A 358 0.84 -20.23 -20.41
CA GLY A 358 0.95 -19.81 -21.81
C GLY A 358 0.08 -18.59 -22.16
N ARG A 359 -0.45 -17.89 -21.16
CA ARG A 359 -1.21 -16.65 -21.34
C ARG A 359 -0.25 -15.46 -21.38
N GLY A 360 -0.19 -14.79 -22.54
CA GLY A 360 0.65 -13.60 -22.76
C GLY A 360 0.15 -12.33 -22.08
N HIS A 361 0.26 -11.18 -22.77
CA HIS A 361 -0.11 -9.84 -22.27
C HIS A 361 0.84 -9.32 -21.17
N SER A 362 0.33 -8.69 -20.12
CA SER A 362 1.13 -8.06 -19.04
C SER A 362 1.74 -9.06 -18.06
N GLY A 363 1.50 -10.37 -18.22
CA GLY A 363 2.03 -11.39 -17.32
C GLY A 363 1.28 -11.52 -15.99
N VAL A 364 0.19 -10.78 -15.79
CA VAL A 364 -0.62 -10.75 -14.54
C VAL A 364 -1.75 -11.78 -14.58
N GLY A 365 -2.41 -12.02 -13.43
CA GLY A 365 -3.62 -12.85 -13.38
C GLY A 365 -3.72 -13.78 -12.16
N CYS A 366 -2.69 -13.86 -11.32
CA CYS A 366 -2.65 -14.72 -10.13
C CYS A 366 -2.32 -13.92 -8.85
N GLU A 367 -2.99 -12.79 -8.66
CA GLU A 367 -2.80 -11.91 -7.50
C GLU A 367 -3.97 -11.96 -6.54
N MET A 368 -3.65 -11.77 -5.26
CA MET A 368 -4.60 -11.77 -4.15
C MET A 368 -4.36 -10.55 -3.26
N SER A 369 -5.43 -10.09 -2.62
CA SER A 369 -5.40 -8.99 -1.66
C SER A 369 -5.43 -9.47 -0.22
N GLU A 370 -6.15 -10.55 0.10
CA GLU A 370 -6.24 -11.09 1.46
C GLU A 370 -6.33 -12.61 1.44
N VAL A 371 -5.75 -13.24 2.45
CA VAL A 371 -5.88 -14.68 2.72
C VAL A 371 -6.12 -14.92 4.20
N TRP A 372 -7.05 -15.82 4.50
CA TRP A 372 -7.21 -16.39 5.84
C TRP A 372 -7.11 -17.91 5.75
N LEU A 373 -6.32 -18.48 6.63
CA LEU A 373 -6.35 -19.91 6.93
C LEU A 373 -7.15 -20.09 8.22
N ILE A 374 -8.35 -20.65 8.13
CA ILE A 374 -9.28 -20.74 9.25
C ILE A 374 -9.36 -22.19 9.70
N LYS A 375 -9.06 -22.43 10.98
CA LYS A 375 -9.29 -23.71 11.64
C LYS A 375 -10.79 -23.89 11.88
N ILE A 376 -11.34 -25.04 11.50
CA ILE A 376 -12.76 -25.40 11.64
C ILE A 376 -12.98 -26.26 12.87
#